data_AF-A0A409X0T7-F1
#
_entry.id   AF-A0A409X0T7-F1
#
_cell.length_a   1.000
_cell.length_b   1.000
_cell.length_c   1.000
_cell.angle_alpha   90.00
_cell.angle_beta   90.00
_cell.angle_gamma   90.00
#
_symmetry.space_group_name_H-M   'P 1'
#
loop_
_entity.id
_entity.type
_entity.pdbx_description
1 polymer ?
#
loop_
_entity_poly.entity_id
_entity_poly.type
_entity_poly.pdbx_seq_one_letter_code
_entity_poly.pdbx_strand_id
1 'polypeptide(L)'
;MDRTRRTLNIALDHARRAVELDEKNEDIAEVIETYGHSVSLLLCIIESIRREQVQSGDRSYRAEDVMRLLAIHDSYRNRMAVLSEFYGIPLPADTKARL
;
A
#
# COMPACT_ATOMS: atom_id res chain seq x y z
N MET A 1 13.55 14.49 -1.91
CA MET A 1 13.88 13.07 -1.61
C MET A 1 13.51 12.62 -0.20
N ASP A 2 13.66 13.44 0.86
CA ASP A 2 13.43 12.97 2.25
C ASP A 2 11.97 12.60 2.58
N ARG A 3 10.99 13.29 1.95
CA ARG A 3 9.56 13.00 2.14
C ARG A 3 9.16 11.62 1.63
N THR A 4 9.53 11.24 0.40
CA THR A 4 9.18 9.94 -0.20
C THR A 4 9.74 8.78 0.61
N ARG A 5 10.99 8.91 1.10
CA ARG A 5 11.61 7.89 1.96
C ARG A 5 10.91 7.77 3.30
N ARG A 6 10.54 8.89 3.93
CA ARG A 6 9.78 8.89 5.18
C ARG A 6 8.40 8.26 5.01
N THR A 7 7.68 8.63 3.95
CA THR A 7 6.37 8.04 3.61
C THR A 7 6.49 6.54 3.37
N LEU A 8 7.54 6.09 2.68
CA LEU A 8 7.79 4.67 2.45
C LEU A 8 7.99 3.91 3.75
N ASN A 9 8.81 4.43 4.67
CA ASN A 9 9.02 3.79 5.96
C ASN A 9 7.70 3.66 6.75
N ILE A 10 6.88 4.72 6.77
CA ILE A 10 5.56 4.68 7.44
C ILE A 10 4.65 3.63 6.77
N ALA A 11 4.62 3.57 5.45
CA ALA A 11 3.84 2.57 4.72
C ALA A 11 4.26 1.14 5.05
N LEU A 12 5.57 0.89 5.16
CA LEU A 12 6.14 -0.41 5.52
C LEU A 12 5.90 -0.77 6.99
N ASP A 13 5.87 0.21 7.89
CA ASP A 13 5.55 -0.03 9.30
C ASP A 13 4.08 -0.41 9.48
N HIS A 14 3.16 0.25 8.77
CA HIS A 14 1.77 -0.20 8.71
C HIS A 14 1.64 -1.60 8.13
N ALA A 15 2.33 -1.91 7.02
CA ALA A 15 2.31 -3.24 6.43
C ALA A 15 2.75 -4.32 7.41
N ARG A 16 3.87 -4.10 8.11
CA ARG A 16 4.40 -5.03 9.11
C ARG A 16 3.40 -5.25 10.23
N ARG A 17 2.83 -4.17 10.77
CA ARG A 17 1.82 -4.24 11.82
C ARG A 17 0.57 -4.98 11.36
N ALA A 18 0.11 -4.74 10.14
CA ALA A 18 -1.05 -5.41 9.57
C ALA A 18 -0.82 -6.92 9.47
N VAL A 19 0.36 -7.35 9.01
CA VAL A 19 0.74 -8.78 8.95
C VAL A 19 0.76 -9.40 10.35
N GLU A 20 1.36 -8.74 11.33
CA GLU A 20 1.40 -9.23 12.72
C GLU A 20 0.00 -9.39 13.34
N LEU A 21 -0.93 -8.51 13.02
CA LEU A 21 -2.33 -8.59 13.46
C LEU A 21 -3.08 -9.71 12.72
N ASP A 22 -2.88 -9.79 11.40
CA ASP A 22 -3.51 -10.76 10.51
C ASP A 22 -3.12 -12.20 10.89
N GLU A 23 -1.85 -12.42 11.25
CA GLU A 23 -1.36 -13.71 11.75
C GLU A 23 -2.00 -14.13 13.08
N LYS A 24 -2.35 -13.16 13.94
CA LYS A 24 -3.06 -13.42 15.20
C LYS A 24 -4.56 -13.62 14.99
N ASN A 25 -5.09 -13.23 13.83
CA ASN A 25 -6.52 -13.24 13.52
C ASN A 25 -7.35 -12.52 14.60
N GLU A 26 -6.77 -11.45 15.15
CA GLU A 26 -7.38 -10.56 16.15
C GLU A 26 -7.86 -9.28 15.45
N ASP A 27 -9.03 -8.77 15.87
CA ASP A 27 -9.65 -7.54 15.35
C ASP A 27 -9.47 -7.32 13.83
N ILE A 28 -10.28 -8.05 13.05
CA ILE A 28 -10.23 -8.00 11.58
C ILE A 28 -10.47 -6.58 11.04
N ALA A 29 -11.21 -5.73 11.77
CA ALA A 29 -11.41 -4.35 11.38
C ALA A 29 -10.09 -3.56 11.47
N GLU A 30 -9.33 -3.71 12.57
CA GLU A 30 -7.99 -3.13 12.73
C GLU A 30 -7.01 -3.65 11.66
N VAL A 31 -7.06 -4.94 11.32
CA VAL A 31 -6.25 -5.53 10.25
C VAL A 31 -6.53 -4.85 8.89
N ILE A 32 -7.81 -4.75 8.53
CA ILE A 32 -8.25 -4.12 7.27
C ILE A 32 -7.85 -2.65 7.22
N GLU A 33 -8.04 -1.91 8.32
CA GLU A 33 -7.68 -0.50 8.43
C GLU A 33 -6.15 -0.31 8.29
N THR A 34 -5.36 -1.15 8.97
CA THR A 34 -3.90 -1.04 8.97
C THR A 34 -3.30 -1.37 7.60
N TYR A 35 -3.79 -2.42 6.91
CA TYR A 35 -3.42 -2.64 5.51
C TYR A 35 -3.84 -1.46 4.64
N GLY A 36 -5.00 -0.86 4.90
CA GLY A 36 -5.50 0.29 4.14
C GLY A 36 -4.58 1.52 4.22
N HIS A 37 -4.05 1.81 5.41
CA HIS A 37 -3.03 2.86 5.57
C HIS A 37 -1.78 2.57 4.74
N SER A 38 -1.28 1.34 4.73
CA SER A 38 -0.12 0.96 3.91
C SER A 38 -0.40 1.13 2.41
N VAL A 39 -1.52 0.60 1.93
CA VAL A 39 -1.97 0.67 0.52
C VAL A 39 -2.06 2.12 0.04
N SER A 40 -2.70 3.00 0.82
CA SER A 40 -2.86 4.42 0.49
C SER A 40 -1.51 5.15 0.36
N LEU A 41 -0.58 4.91 1.30
CA LEU A 41 0.74 5.53 1.26
C LEU A 41 1.62 4.98 0.12
N LEU A 42 1.55 3.67 -0.15
CA LEU A 42 2.25 3.05 -1.28
C LEU A 42 1.78 3.65 -2.61
N LEU A 43 0.46 3.83 -2.77
CA LEU A 43 -0.13 4.48 -3.94
C LEU A 43 0.42 5.89 -4.13
N CYS A 44 0.44 6.70 -3.07
CA CYS A 44 1.00 8.06 -3.11
C CYS A 44 2.47 8.08 -3.54
N ILE A 45 3.28 7.13 -3.06
CA ILE A 45 4.71 7.02 -3.42
C ILE A 45 4.85 6.62 -4.89
N ILE A 46 4.10 5.63 -5.35
CA ILE A 46 4.11 5.16 -6.74
C ILE A 46 3.78 6.30 -7.68
N GLU A 47 2.72 7.07 -7.39
CA GLU A 47 2.36 8.23 -8.20
C GLU A 47 3.42 9.34 -8.16
N SER A 48 4.05 9.58 -7.01
CA SER A 48 5.16 10.55 -6.89
C SER A 48 6.33 10.16 -7.79
N ILE A 49 6.76 8.89 -7.74
CA ILE A 49 7.87 8.39 -8.56
C ILE A 49 7.51 8.45 -10.05
N ARG A 50 6.28 8.07 -10.42
CA ARG A 50 5.80 8.18 -11.81
C ARG A 50 5.80 9.62 -12.30
N ARG A 51 5.35 10.58 -11.47
CA ARG A 51 5.39 12.02 -11.80
C ARG A 51 6.83 12.51 -11.98
N GLU A 52 7.75 12.09 -11.11
CA GLU A 52 9.18 12.40 -11.21
C GLU A 52 9.80 11.83 -12.50
N GLN A 53 9.46 10.61 -12.91
CA GLN A 53 9.91 9.99 -14.17
C GLN A 53 9.47 10.78 -15.41
N VAL A 54 8.21 11.23 -15.44
CA VAL A 54 7.69 12.04 -16.55
C VAL A 54 8.44 13.37 -16.65
N GLN A 55 8.76 14.00 -15.52
CA GLN A 55 9.47 15.29 -15.49
C GLN A 55 10.95 15.17 -15.85
N SER A 56 11.60 14.08 -15.45
CA SER A 56 13.02 13.84 -15.73
C SER A 56 13.30 13.30 -17.12
N GLY A 57 12.27 12.81 -17.83
CA GLY A 57 12.40 12.25 -19.19
C GLY A 57 13.06 10.87 -19.24
N ASP A 58 13.59 10.38 -18.12
CA ASP A 58 14.18 9.05 -17.98
C ASP A 58 13.15 8.07 -17.40
N ARG A 59 12.51 7.31 -18.30
CA ARG A 59 11.54 6.27 -17.93
C ARG A 59 12.20 5.01 -17.32
N SER A 60 13.51 4.87 -17.42
CA SER A 60 14.26 3.75 -16.84
C SER A 60 14.52 3.97 -15.35
N TYR A 61 14.75 5.23 -14.96
CA TYR A 61 15.05 5.60 -13.58
C TYR A 61 13.94 5.13 -12.63
N ARG A 62 14.21 4.06 -11.87
CA ARG A 62 13.35 3.48 -10.80
C ARG A 62 12.12 2.70 -11.28
N ALA A 63 12.11 2.21 -12.52
CA ALA A 63 11.02 1.34 -12.99
C ALA A 63 10.87 0.07 -12.14
N GLU A 64 11.98 -0.56 -11.75
CA GLU A 64 11.96 -1.74 -10.86
C GLU A 64 11.39 -1.44 -9.47
N ASP A 65 11.76 -0.30 -8.87
CA ASP A 65 11.22 0.11 -7.57
C ASP A 65 9.70 0.25 -7.64
N VAL A 66 9.19 0.90 -8.69
CA VAL A 66 7.74 1.08 -8.91
C VAL A 66 7.06 -0.28 -9.07
N MET A 67 7.63 -1.20 -9.84
CA MET A 67 7.07 -2.54 -10.00
C MET A 67 7.02 -3.31 -8.67
N ARG A 68 8.08 -3.23 -7.85
CA ARG A 68 8.09 -3.86 -6.53
C ARG A 68 7.05 -3.26 -5.59
N LEU A 69 6.93 -1.93 -5.56
CA LEU A 69 5.93 -1.24 -4.74
C LEU A 69 4.50 -1.58 -5.18
N LEU A 70 4.26 -1.70 -6.49
CA LEU A 70 2.97 -2.13 -7.05
C LEU A 70 2.63 -3.55 -6.63
N ALA A 71 3.57 -4.49 -6.72
CA ALA A 71 3.34 -5.87 -6.32
C ALA A 71 2.97 -5.98 -4.82
N ILE A 72 3.64 -5.20 -3.97
CA ILE A 72 3.33 -5.14 -2.53
C ILE A 72 1.95 -4.52 -2.30
N HIS A 73 1.66 -3.39 -2.94
CA HIS A 73 0.35 -2.72 -2.90
C HIS A 73 -0.79 -3.67 -3.27
N ASP A 74 -0.65 -4.38 -4.39
CA ASP A 74 -1.69 -5.28 -4.90
C ASP A 74 -1.88 -6.50 -4.01
N SER A 75 -0.79 -7.03 -3.42
CA SER A 75 -0.85 -8.11 -2.45
C SER A 75 -1.68 -7.72 -1.21
N TYR A 76 -1.40 -6.55 -0.63
CA TYR A 76 -2.13 -6.07 0.54
C TYR A 76 -3.59 -5.72 0.23
N ARG A 77 -3.84 -5.09 -0.92
CA ARG A 77 -5.20 -4.81 -1.39
C ARG A 77 -5.99 -6.10 -1.59
N ASN A 78 -5.37 -7.15 -2.12
CA ASN A 78 -6.00 -8.46 -2.27
C ASN A 78 -6.30 -9.11 -0.91
N ARG A 79 -5.36 -9.04 0.05
CA ARG A 79 -5.60 -9.56 1.40
C ARG A 79 -6.77 -8.86 2.08
N MET A 80 -6.86 -7.53 1.98
CA MET A 80 -8.00 -6.77 2.48
C MET A 80 -9.31 -7.21 1.83
N ALA A 81 -9.34 -7.41 0.51
CA ALA A 81 -10.54 -7.86 -0.19
C ALA A 81 -11.02 -9.23 0.32
N VAL A 82 -10.10 -10.17 0.53
CA VAL A 82 -10.42 -11.49 1.11
C VAL A 82 -10.99 -11.37 2.53
N LEU A 83 -10.35 -10.57 3.39
CA LEU A 83 -10.83 -10.36 4.77
C LEU A 83 -12.21 -9.69 4.79
N SER A 84 -12.40 -8.69 3.93
CA SER A 84 -13.67 -7.96 3.77
C SER A 84 -14.79 -8.89 3.33
N GLU A 85 -14.54 -9.73 2.32
CA GLU A 85 -15.52 -10.70 1.82
C GLU A 85 -15.85 -11.77 2.87
N PHE A 86 -14.85 -12.32 3.54
CA PHE A 86 -15.05 -13.41 4.50
C PHE A 86 -15.75 -12.95 5.79
N TYR A 87 -15.38 -11.79 6.32
CA TYR A 87 -15.90 -11.28 7.59
C TYR A 87 -17.04 -10.26 7.43
N GLY A 88 -17.38 -9.85 6.20
CA GLY A 88 -18.43 -8.86 5.93
C GLY A 88 -18.08 -7.43 6.36
N ILE A 89 -16.80 -7.14 6.58
CA ILE A 89 -16.32 -5.82 7.01
C ILE A 89 -16.01 -4.97 5.78
N PRO A 90 -16.54 -3.75 5.64
CA PRO A 90 -16.31 -2.93 4.45
C PRO A 90 -14.87 -2.40 4.37
N LEU A 91 -14.35 -2.29 3.15
CA LEU A 91 -13.04 -1.67 2.90
C LEU A 91 -13.07 -0.13 3.11
N PRO A 92 -11.99 0.47 3.64
CA PRO A 92 -11.82 1.92 3.72
C PRO A 92 -11.98 2.58 2.35
N ALA A 93 -12.68 3.72 2.30
CA ALA A 93 -13.03 4.41 1.04
C ALA A 93 -11.79 4.72 0.17
N ASP A 94 -10.70 5.10 0.82
CA ASP A 94 -9.48 5.64 0.22
C ASP A 94 -8.64 4.56 -0.50
N THR A 95 -8.95 3.29 -0.25
CA THR A 95 -8.23 2.13 -0.83
C THR A 95 -8.86 1.60 -2.12
N LYS A 96 -9.99 2.21 -2.55
CA LYS A 96 -10.73 1.81 -3.75
C LYS A 96 -10.15 2.39 -5.04
N ALA A 97 -9.23 3.35 -4.98
CA ALA A 97 -8.61 3.92 -6.17
C ALA A 97 -7.79 2.85 -6.90
N ARG A 98 -8.26 2.43 -8.09
CA ARG A 98 -7.43 1.71 -9.06
C ARG A 98 -6.45 2.71 -9.66
N LEU A 99 -5.18 2.32 -9.76
CA LEU A 99 -4.20 2.96 -10.63
C LEU A 99 -4.57 2.86 -12.10
#